data_AF-A0A945GRT8-F1
#
_entry.id   AF-A0A945GRT8-F1
#
_cell.length_a   1.000
_cell.length_b   1.000
_cell.length_c   1.000
_cell.angle_alpha   90.00
_cell.angle_beta   90.00
_cell.angle_gamma   90.00
#
_symmetry.space_group_name_H-M   'P 1'
#
loop_
_entity.id
_entity.type
_entity.pdbx_description
1 polymer ?
#
loop_
_entity_poly.entity_id
_entity_poly.type
_entity_poly.pdbx_seq_one_letter_code
_entity_poly.pdbx_strand_id
1 'polypeptide(L)' 'MKLLSDIAARERRRVVGLMSGTAADGIDAALVELRGCGSGTRF' A
#
# COMPACT_ATOMS: atom_id res chain seq x y z
N MET A 1 2.72 14.92 -12.78
CA MET A 1 2.49 13.55 -12.31
C MET A 1 3.52 13.23 -11.24
N LYS A 2 3.15 12.52 -10.18
CA LYS A 2 4.12 12.03 -9.18
C LYS A 2 4.52 10.60 -9.54
N LEU A 3 5.80 10.27 -9.38
CA LEU A 3 6.28 8.92 -9.55
C LEU A 3 5.90 8.06 -8.33
N LEU A 4 5.80 6.75 -8.52
CA LEU A 4 5.52 5.83 -7.41
C LEU A 4 6.62 5.89 -6.35
N SER A 5 7.86 6.13 -6.76
CA SER A 5 9.00 6.40 -5.87
C SER A 5 8.75 7.60 -4.96
N ASP A 6 8.13 8.67 -5.47
CA ASP A 6 7.85 9.88 -4.71
C ASP A 6 6.79 9.65 -3.62
N ILE A 7 5.89 8.70 -3.86
CA ILE A 7 4.87 8.28 -2.90
C ILE A 7 5.50 7.33 -1.87
N ALA A 8 6.32 6.38 -2.34
CA ALA A 8 7.05 5.39 -1.54
C ALA A 8 8.19 5.98 -0.71
N ALA A 9 8.50 7.27 -0.84
CA ALA A 9 9.45 8.00 0.01
C ALA A 9 8.80 8.77 1.18
N ARG A 10 7.47 8.97 1.19
CA ARG A 10 6.76 9.78 2.22
C ARG A 10 6.81 9.17 3.63
N GLU A 11 6.90 9.94 4.70
CA GLU A 11 6.89 9.34 6.05
C GLU A 11 5.57 8.63 6.40
N ARG A 12 4.43 9.11 5.88
CA ARG A 12 3.10 8.50 6.02
C ARG A 12 2.39 8.34 4.68
N ARG A 13 1.72 7.20 4.49
CA ARG A 13 0.82 6.97 3.34
C ARG A 13 -0.45 6.25 3.77
N ARG A 14 -1.59 6.68 3.20
CA ARG A 14 -2.80 5.87 3.17
C ARG A 14 -2.77 5.01 1.91
N VAL A 15 -2.93 3.71 2.08
CA VAL A 15 -2.82 2.72 1.00
C VAL A 15 -4.04 1.82 1.04
N VAL A 16 -4.53 1.45 -0.13
CA VAL A 16 -5.51 0.38 -0.29
C VAL A 16 -4.76 -0.86 -0.76
N GLY A 17 -4.65 -1.86 0.11
CA GLY A 17 -4.18 -3.19 -0.27
C GLY A 17 -5.30 -3.92 -1.00
N LEU A 18 -5.00 -4.48 -2.17
CA LEU A 18 -5.95 -5.27 -2.96
C LEU A 18 -5.41 -6.70 -3.10
N MET A 19 -6.29 -7.68 -2.94
CA MET A 19 -5.99 -9.09 -3.18
C MET A 19 -7.11 -9.72 -4.01
N SER A 20 -6.73 -10.49 -5.03
CA SER A 20 -7.64 -11.40 -5.74
C SER A 20 -7.21 -12.81 -5.42
N GLY A 21 -8.12 -13.61 -4.88
CA GLY A 21 -7.91 -15.05 -4.76
C GLY A 21 -7.77 -15.71 -6.14
N THR A 22 -7.19 -16.90 -6.18
CA THR A 22 -7.05 -17.69 -7.41
C THR A 22 -8.39 -18.16 -7.99
N ALA A 23 -9.47 -18.15 -7.19
CA ALA A 23 -10.82 -18.41 -7.65
C ALA A 23 -11.39 -17.31 -8.56
N ALA A 24 -10.81 -16.09 -8.51
CA ALA A 24 -11.21 -14.92 -9.31
C ALA A 24 -12.70 -14.53 -9.18
N ASP A 25 -13.31 -14.83 -8.04
CA ASP A 25 -14.71 -14.55 -7.70
C ASP A 25 -14.91 -13.21 -6.98
N GLY A 26 -13.82 -12.55 -6.55
CA GLY A 26 -13.86 -11.27 -5.87
C GLY A 26 -12.52 -10.57 -5.73
N ILE A 27 -12.57 -9.31 -5.28
CA ILE A 27 -11.41 -8.51 -4.88
C ILE A 27 -11.61 -8.09 -3.42
N ASP A 28 -10.67 -8.48 -2.56
CA ASP A 28 -10.58 -8.01 -1.19
C ASP A 28 -9.85 -6.67 -1.13
N ALA A 29 -10.29 -5.77 -0.25
CA ALA A 29 -9.69 -4.46 -0.07
C ALA A 29 -9.47 -4.14 1.42
N ALA A 30 -8.26 -3.68 1.76
CA ALA A 30 -7.92 -3.21 3.10
C ALA A 30 -7.36 -1.79 3.04
N LEU A 31 -7.98 -0.85 3.77
CA LEU A 31 -7.48 0.51 3.93
C LEU A 31 -6.53 0.56 5.14
N VAL A 32 -5.28 0.92 4.89
CA VAL A 32 -4.24 0.98 5.93
C VAL A 32 -3.49 2.31 5.91
N GLU A 33 -2.90 2.68 7.05
CA GLU A 33 -1.91 3.74 7.14
C GLU A 33 -0.53 3.12 7.38
N LEU A 34 0.40 3.34 6.46
CA LEU A 34 1.80 2.91 6.60
C LEU A 34 2.65 4.08 7.09
N ARG A 35 3.61 3.79 7.98
CA ARG A 35 4.61 4.75 8.47
C ARG A 35 6.02 4.31 8.13
N GLY A 36 6.93 5.26 7.96
CA GLY A 36 8.31 5.01 7.58
C GLY A 36 8.47 4.56 6.12
N CYS A 37 9.71 4.27 5.70
CA CYS A 37 10.04 3.86 4.34
C CYS A 37 11.17 2.82 4.33
N GLY A 38 11.20 1.96 3.31
CA GLY A 38 12.21 0.90 3.17
C GLY A 38 12.28 0.02 4.41
N SER A 39 13.49 -0.17 4.95
CA SER A 39 13.75 -0.90 6.20
C SER A 39 13.14 -0.26 7.45
N GLY A 40 12.74 1.02 7.38
CA GLY A 40 12.06 1.73 8.47
C GLY A 40 10.53 1.60 8.45
N THR A 41 9.95 0.81 7.56
CA THR A 41 8.49 0.65 7.43
C THR A 41 7.87 0.04 8.69
N ARG A 42 6.73 0.59 9.14
CA ARG A 42 5.93 0.14 10.29
C ARG A 42 4.45 0.11 9.91
N PHE A 43 3.71 -0.82 10.48
CA PHE A 43 2.28 -1.08 10.23
C PHE A 43 1.46 -0.84 11.50
#